data_AF-A0A2U4F4R5-F1
#
_entry.id   AF-A0A2U4F4R5-F1
#
_cell.length_a   1.000
_cell.length_b   1.000
_cell.length_c   1.000
_cell.angle_alpha   90.00
_cell.angle_beta   90.00
_cell.angle_gamma   90.00
#
_symmetry.space_group_name_H-M   'P 1'
#
loop_
_entity.id
_entity.type
_entity.pdbx_description
1 polymer ?
#
loop_
_entity_poly.entity_id
_entity_poly.type
_entity_poly.pdbx_seq_one_letter_code
_entity_poly.pdbx_strand_id
1 'polypeptide(L)'
;MSKKISTIFLTLFLVGILSVSCSNKDTTDPKGIEQYNGNTYVSTETYDASSVFPNLQTAYLWVSIKDGQVATLPNDNNNTAPTFPSENYFTVTGSGTDYSFSVYQGQVVGTFKFSSDGSSVTIRYTKNTVMPSIENTDIVCNKK
;
A
#
# COMPACT_ATOMS: atom_id res chain seq x y z
N MET A 1 -0.37 30.87 -73.21
CA MET A 1 0.27 31.19 -71.92
C MET A 1 0.23 29.92 -71.06
N SER A 2 1.31 29.15 -71.04
CA SER A 2 1.42 27.87 -70.31
C SER A 2 2.72 27.90 -69.51
N LYS A 3 2.60 27.81 -68.18
CA LYS A 3 3.70 27.96 -67.22
C LYS A 3 4.42 26.63 -66.99
N LYS A 4 5.71 26.64 -67.33
CA LYS A 4 6.90 26.19 -66.58
C LYS A 4 6.83 24.87 -65.75
N ILE A 5 7.43 23.84 -66.34
CA ILE A 5 8.47 22.88 -65.86
C ILE A 5 8.88 22.95 -64.36
N SER A 6 8.88 21.79 -63.67
CA SER A 6 10.02 21.28 -62.88
C SER A 6 9.86 19.79 -62.48
N THR A 7 10.47 18.89 -63.26
CA THR A 7 11.52 17.89 -62.88
C THR A 7 11.89 17.84 -61.37
N ILE A 8 12.22 16.75 -60.65
CA ILE A 8 12.33 15.29 -60.88
C ILE A 8 12.86 14.60 -59.57
N PHE A 9 12.52 13.32 -59.34
CA PHE A 9 13.17 12.24 -58.55
C PHE A 9 13.52 12.33 -57.04
N LEU A 10 13.54 11.12 -56.42
CA LEU A 10 14.16 10.68 -55.14
C LEU A 10 13.33 11.01 -53.88
N THR A 11 12.92 10.12 -52.99
CA THR A 11 13.47 8.87 -52.43
C THR A 11 12.31 8.03 -51.87
N LEU A 12 12.19 6.75 -52.19
CA LEU A 12 12.80 5.63 -51.44
C LEU A 12 12.15 5.40 -50.05
N PHE A 13 11.48 4.26 -49.92
CA PHE A 13 11.26 3.47 -48.69
C PHE A 13 10.63 4.18 -47.47
N LEU A 14 9.41 3.77 -47.13
CA LEU A 14 9.10 3.40 -45.73
C LEU A 14 7.93 2.41 -45.66
N VAL A 15 8.16 1.20 -46.21
CA VAL A 15 7.66 -0.02 -45.56
C VAL A 15 8.50 -0.15 -44.30
N GLY A 16 7.92 0.15 -43.15
CA GLY A 16 8.66 0.25 -41.90
C GLY A 16 7.75 0.06 -40.71
N ILE A 17 7.59 -1.21 -40.35
CA ILE A 17 7.35 -1.68 -38.98
C ILE A 17 6.20 -1.01 -38.22
N LEU A 18 5.00 -1.57 -38.37
CA LEU A 18 4.16 -1.87 -37.20
C LEU A 18 4.91 -2.86 -36.31
N SER A 19 6.04 -2.44 -35.74
CA SER A 19 6.54 -3.00 -34.51
C SER A 19 5.55 -2.53 -33.45
N VAL A 20 4.46 -3.27 -33.33
CA VAL A 20 3.82 -3.49 -32.03
C VAL A 20 4.93 -4.04 -31.15
N SER A 21 5.70 -3.13 -30.59
CA SER A 21 6.40 -3.36 -29.35
C SER A 21 5.29 -3.63 -28.34
N CYS A 22 4.91 -4.88 -28.21
CA CYS A 22 4.67 -5.45 -26.89
C CYS A 22 6.03 -5.51 -26.18
N SER A 23 6.69 -4.36 -26.04
CA SER A 23 7.93 -4.21 -25.28
C SER A 23 7.48 -4.02 -23.85
N ASN A 24 7.90 -4.98 -23.05
CA ASN A 24 7.74 -5.08 -21.62
C ASN A 24 6.28 -5.33 -21.18
N LYS A 25 5.93 -6.63 -21.16
CA LYS A 25 5.48 -7.19 -19.89
C LYS A 25 6.61 -6.88 -18.90
N ASP A 26 6.53 -5.70 -18.29
CA ASP A 26 7.47 -5.25 -17.27
C ASP A 26 7.59 -6.40 -16.27
N THR A 27 8.76 -7.02 -16.29
CA THR A 27 9.36 -7.59 -15.09
C THR A 27 9.68 -6.40 -14.18
N THR A 28 8.66 -5.66 -13.74
CA THR A 28 8.79 -4.77 -12.59
C THR A 28 9.07 -5.68 -11.43
N ASP A 29 10.28 -5.58 -10.88
CA ASP A 29 10.57 -6.09 -9.55
C ASP A 29 9.38 -5.75 -8.65
N PRO A 30 8.86 -6.73 -7.88
CA PRO A 30 7.68 -6.48 -7.08
C PRO A 30 8.04 -5.36 -6.10
N LYS A 31 7.42 -4.19 -6.28
CA LYS A 31 7.73 -3.00 -5.49
C LYS A 31 7.58 -3.33 -4.01
N GLY A 32 8.51 -2.82 -3.19
CA GLY A 32 8.43 -2.96 -1.76
C GLY A 32 7.31 -2.09 -1.18
N ILE A 33 7.23 -2.01 0.14
CA ILE A 33 6.18 -1.26 0.83
C ILE A 33 6.24 0.25 0.53
N GLU A 34 7.39 0.75 0.06
CA GLU A 34 7.62 2.15 -0.32
C GLU A 34 6.66 2.65 -1.42
N GLN A 35 6.08 1.74 -2.22
CA GLN A 35 5.03 2.12 -3.18
C GLN A 35 3.79 2.72 -2.52
N TYR A 36 3.59 2.48 -1.22
CA TYR A 36 2.49 3.03 -0.44
C TYR A 36 2.90 4.21 0.46
N ASN A 37 4.14 4.72 0.36
CA ASN A 37 4.60 5.86 1.17
C ASN A 37 3.67 7.08 1.06
N GLY A 38 3.41 7.72 2.20
CA GLY A 38 2.52 8.87 2.32
C GLY A 38 1.04 8.51 2.50
N ASN A 39 0.67 7.23 2.34
CA ASN A 39 -0.71 6.79 2.53
C ASN A 39 -1.01 6.58 4.01
N THR A 40 -2.24 6.95 4.40
CA THR A 40 -2.82 6.64 5.70
C THR A 40 -4.13 5.89 5.48
N TYR A 41 -4.39 4.88 6.30
CA TYR A 41 -5.59 4.04 6.24
C TYR A 41 -6.25 3.98 7.62
N VAL A 42 -7.56 3.80 7.66
CA VAL A 42 -8.32 3.65 8.91
C VAL A 42 -9.36 2.55 8.80
N SER A 43 -9.54 1.77 9.87
CA SER A 43 -10.50 0.67 9.88
C SER A 43 -11.94 1.14 9.64
N THR A 44 -12.72 0.32 8.93
CA THR A 44 -14.15 0.57 8.72
C THR A 44 -14.99 0.22 9.95
N GLU A 45 -14.50 -0.73 10.74
CA GLU A 45 -15.13 -1.22 11.96
C GLU A 45 -14.28 -0.90 13.19
N THR A 46 -14.94 -0.89 14.34
CA THR A 46 -14.30 -0.64 15.63
C THR A 46 -14.00 -1.94 16.37
N TYR A 47 -13.00 -1.92 17.25
CA TYR A 47 -12.69 -3.00 18.18
C TYR A 47 -12.48 -2.47 19.60
N ASP A 48 -12.57 -3.38 20.57
CA ASP A 48 -12.30 -3.06 21.97
C ASP A 48 -10.78 -3.07 22.25
N ALA A 49 -10.22 -1.88 22.48
CA ALA A 49 -8.82 -1.70 22.83
C ALA A 49 -8.60 -1.45 24.33
N SER A 50 -9.65 -1.59 25.16
CA SER A 50 -9.62 -1.25 26.59
C SER A 50 -8.66 -2.12 27.42
N SER A 51 -8.30 -3.30 26.93
CA SER A 51 -7.30 -4.17 27.57
C SER A 51 -5.90 -3.57 27.57
N VAL A 52 -5.62 -2.62 26.66
CA VAL A 52 -4.33 -1.93 26.53
C VAL A 52 -4.47 -0.45 26.87
N PHE A 53 -5.60 0.16 26.49
CA PHE A 53 -5.90 1.58 26.65
C PHE A 53 -7.23 1.73 27.41
N PRO A 54 -7.23 1.84 28.75
CA PRO A 54 -8.45 1.70 29.58
C PRO A 54 -9.66 2.56 29.18
N ASN A 55 -9.43 3.70 28.52
CA ASN A 55 -10.48 4.63 28.09
C ASN A 55 -10.86 4.48 26.60
N LEU A 56 -10.45 3.40 25.92
CA LEU A 56 -10.59 3.22 24.48
C LEU A 56 -11.28 1.90 24.14
N GLN A 57 -12.56 1.79 24.50
CA GLN A 57 -13.40 0.61 24.20
C GLN A 57 -13.92 0.59 22.75
N THR A 58 -13.93 1.74 22.08
CA THR A 58 -14.36 1.86 20.68
C THR A 58 -13.20 2.46 19.91
N ALA A 59 -12.33 1.60 19.39
CA ALA A 59 -11.12 2.00 18.68
C ALA A 59 -11.22 1.70 17.20
N TYR A 60 -10.70 2.61 16.38
CA TYR A 60 -10.36 2.37 14.98
C TYR A 60 -8.86 2.11 14.86
N LEU A 61 -8.48 1.18 13.98
CA LEU A 61 -7.08 0.89 13.67
C LEU A 61 -6.63 1.84 12.57
N TRP A 62 -5.71 2.74 12.90
CA TRP A 62 -5.01 3.57 11.93
C TRP A 62 -3.72 2.89 11.48
N VAL A 63 -3.40 3.03 10.20
CA VAL A 63 -2.17 2.55 9.58
C VAL A 63 -1.54 3.67 8.77
N SER A 64 -0.25 3.94 8.96
CA SER A 64 0.50 4.92 8.18
C SER A 64 1.72 4.25 7.54
N ILE A 65 2.02 4.62 6.29
CA ILE A 65 3.20 4.13 5.58
C ILE A 65 4.09 5.34 5.28
N LYS A 66 5.34 5.27 5.74
CA LYS A 66 6.33 6.34 5.56
C LYS A 66 7.72 5.74 5.49
N ASP A 67 8.54 6.25 4.58
CA ASP A 67 9.97 5.89 4.45
C ASP A 67 10.21 4.37 4.35
N GLY A 68 9.30 3.63 3.70
CA GLY A 68 9.40 2.17 3.58
C GLY A 68 9.07 1.40 4.86
N GLN A 69 8.41 2.05 5.82
CA GLN A 69 8.01 1.48 7.10
C GLN A 69 6.52 1.68 7.34
N VAL A 70 5.97 0.92 8.29
CA VAL A 70 4.56 0.95 8.67
C VAL A 70 4.43 1.30 10.15
N ALA A 71 3.46 2.13 10.50
CA ALA A 71 3.02 2.35 11.87
C ALA A 71 1.54 1.99 12.01
N THR A 72 1.17 1.43 13.15
CA THR A 72 -0.23 1.18 13.50
C THR A 72 -0.57 1.82 14.83
N LEU A 73 -1.79 2.35 14.97
CA LEU A 73 -2.22 3.03 16.19
C LEU A 73 -3.75 2.93 16.38
N PRO A 74 -4.24 2.51 17.55
CA PRO A 74 -5.65 2.65 17.89
C PRO A 74 -6.01 4.12 18.15
N ASN A 75 -7.17 4.56 17.68
CA ASN A 75 -7.71 5.89 17.97
C ASN A 75 -9.24 5.85 18.04
N ASP A 76 -9.86 6.73 18.83
CA ASP A 76 -11.33 6.83 18.96
C ASP A 76 -12.00 7.56 17.79
N ASN A 77 -11.21 8.24 16.95
CA ASN A 77 -11.68 9.01 15.80
C ASN A 77 -11.19 8.40 14.49
N ASN A 78 -12.07 8.25 13.50
CA ASN A 78 -11.73 7.80 12.14
C ASN A 78 -11.75 8.91 11.08
N ASN A 79 -12.03 10.16 11.46
CA ASN A 79 -12.15 11.28 10.52
C ASN A 79 -10.83 12.04 10.32
N THR A 80 -9.96 12.04 11.32
CA THR A 80 -8.69 12.76 11.30
C THR A 80 -7.58 11.84 11.74
N ALA A 81 -6.54 11.71 10.91
CA ALA A 81 -5.40 10.86 11.23
C ALA A 81 -4.72 11.34 12.51
N PRO A 82 -4.39 10.42 13.44
CA PRO A 82 -3.60 10.77 14.60
C PRO A 82 -2.17 11.12 14.18
N THR A 83 -1.43 11.79 15.07
CA THR A 83 0.03 11.90 14.90
C THR A 83 0.65 10.54 15.20
N PHE A 84 1.46 10.03 14.26
CA PHE A 84 2.21 8.79 14.44
C PHE A 84 3.62 9.13 14.94
N PRO A 85 3.97 8.78 16.19
CA PRO A 85 5.33 8.93 16.70
C PRO A 85 6.34 8.16 15.82
N SER A 86 7.52 8.72 15.61
CA SER A 86 8.55 8.13 14.74
C SER A 86 8.98 6.72 15.18
N GLU A 87 8.96 6.47 16.49
CA GLU A 87 9.31 5.21 17.14
C GLU A 87 8.28 4.09 16.91
N ASN A 88 7.07 4.42 16.42
CA ASN A 88 6.03 3.45 16.11
C ASN A 88 6.18 2.85 14.71
N TYR A 89 7.08 3.37 13.87
CA TYR A 89 7.34 2.84 12.54
C TYR A 89 8.25 1.61 12.62
N PHE A 90 7.79 0.51 12.03
CA PHE A 90 8.49 -0.76 11.97
C PHE A 90 8.61 -1.26 10.52
N THR A 91 9.59 -2.12 10.27
CA THR A 91 9.82 -2.71 8.96
C THR A 91 8.88 -3.88 8.71
N VAL A 92 8.55 -4.11 7.44
CA VAL A 92 7.76 -5.25 6.99
C VAL A 92 8.54 -6.05 5.96
N THR A 93 8.24 -7.34 5.84
CA THR A 93 8.85 -8.24 4.85
C THR A 93 7.79 -8.72 3.86
N GLY A 94 8.02 -8.52 2.58
CA GLY A 94 7.09 -8.90 1.51
C GLY A 94 7.27 -8.03 0.28
N SER A 95 6.37 -8.18 -0.68
CA SER A 95 6.42 -7.43 -1.94
C SER A 95 5.05 -7.42 -2.62
N GLY A 96 4.85 -6.46 -3.54
CA GLY A 96 3.57 -6.32 -4.24
C GLY A 96 2.43 -5.88 -3.30
N THR A 97 1.50 -6.78 -3.02
CA THR A 97 0.34 -6.49 -2.15
C THR A 97 0.42 -7.18 -0.80
N ASP A 98 1.36 -8.08 -0.59
CA ASP A 98 1.36 -9.00 0.54
C ASP A 98 2.64 -8.82 1.37
N TYR A 99 2.46 -8.41 2.62
CA TYR A 99 3.54 -8.14 3.57
C TYR A 99 3.28 -8.83 4.90
N SER A 100 4.35 -9.15 5.62
CA SER A 100 4.34 -9.74 6.95
C SER A 100 5.15 -8.89 7.91
N PHE A 101 4.81 -8.96 9.19
CA PHE A 101 5.53 -8.25 10.24
C PHE A 101 5.60 -9.08 11.52
N SER A 102 6.63 -8.81 12.31
CA SER A 102 6.84 -9.36 13.64
C SER A 102 7.49 -8.27 14.49
N VAL A 103 6.77 -7.80 15.50
CA VAL A 103 7.21 -6.70 16.38
C VAL A 103 7.16 -7.13 17.84
N TYR A 104 7.77 -6.34 18.72
CA TYR A 104 7.87 -6.62 20.16
C TYR A 104 8.42 -8.03 20.44
N GLN A 105 9.53 -8.38 19.78
CA GLN A 105 10.17 -9.70 19.93
C GLN A 105 9.22 -10.87 19.59
N GLY A 106 8.34 -10.68 18.60
CA GLY A 106 7.39 -11.71 18.15
C GLY A 106 6.17 -11.90 19.06
N GLN A 107 5.89 -10.93 19.93
CA GLN A 107 4.63 -10.87 20.69
C GLN A 107 3.44 -10.50 19.80
N VAL A 108 3.69 -9.70 18.76
CA VAL A 108 2.69 -9.33 17.76
C VAL A 108 3.20 -9.69 16.38
N VAL A 109 2.49 -10.57 15.69
CA VAL A 109 2.81 -11.11 14.37
C VAL A 109 1.56 -11.03 13.51
N GLY A 110 1.74 -10.64 12.26
CA GLY A 110 0.62 -10.54 11.34
C GLY A 110 1.03 -10.25 9.92
N THR A 111 0.02 -9.97 9.11
CA THR A 111 0.17 -9.65 7.69
C THR A 111 -0.60 -8.39 7.33
N PHE A 112 -0.07 -7.66 6.35
CA PHE A 112 -0.80 -6.64 5.60
C PHE A 112 -1.08 -7.18 4.20
N LYS A 113 -2.32 -7.02 3.74
CA LYS A 113 -2.72 -7.31 2.38
C LYS A 113 -3.37 -6.07 1.76
N PHE A 114 -2.65 -5.38 0.89
CA PHE A 114 -3.15 -4.22 0.18
C PHE A 114 -4.06 -4.65 -0.97
N SER A 115 -5.10 -3.88 -1.25
CA SER A 115 -5.86 -4.03 -2.49
C SER A 115 -4.98 -3.71 -3.70
N SER A 116 -5.30 -4.28 -4.86
CA SER A 116 -4.51 -4.08 -6.10
C SER A 116 -4.45 -2.62 -6.56
N ASP A 117 -5.43 -1.81 -6.18
CA ASP A 117 -5.51 -0.37 -6.46
C ASP A 117 -4.95 0.49 -5.31
N GLY A 118 -4.50 -0.12 -4.21
CA GLY A 118 -4.00 0.57 -3.02
C GLY A 118 -5.04 1.44 -2.32
N SER A 119 -6.34 1.18 -2.51
CA SER A 119 -7.45 1.87 -1.84
C SER A 119 -7.73 1.34 -0.43
N SER A 120 -7.31 0.11 -0.13
CA SER A 120 -7.45 -0.50 1.20
C SER A 120 -6.28 -1.39 1.58
N VAL A 121 -6.19 -1.68 2.87
CA VAL A 121 -5.28 -2.67 3.45
C VAL A 121 -6.02 -3.50 4.48
N THR A 122 -5.91 -4.82 4.38
CA THR A 122 -6.39 -5.75 5.40
C THR A 122 -5.24 -6.15 6.30
N ILE A 123 -5.43 -5.99 7.61
CA ILE A 123 -4.50 -6.41 8.65
C ILE A 123 -5.05 -7.68 9.28
N ARG A 124 -4.21 -8.71 9.39
CA ARG A 124 -4.56 -9.93 10.12
C ARG A 124 -3.47 -10.26 11.13
N TYR A 125 -3.81 -10.25 12.41
CA TYR A 125 -2.91 -10.68 13.47
C TYR A 125 -3.01 -12.20 13.63
N THR A 126 -1.91 -12.91 13.42
CA THR A 126 -1.82 -14.36 13.69
C THR A 126 -1.37 -14.65 15.12
N LYS A 127 -0.77 -13.65 15.77
CA LYS A 127 -0.44 -13.64 17.20
C LYS A 127 -0.45 -12.19 17.70
N ASN A 128 -1.06 -11.93 18.84
CA ASN A 128 -1.06 -10.64 19.51
C ASN A 128 -1.24 -10.82 21.02
N THR A 129 -0.14 -11.04 21.73
CA THR A 129 -0.20 -11.23 23.19
C THR A 129 -0.57 -9.95 23.94
N VAL A 130 -0.50 -8.79 23.29
CA VAL A 130 -0.86 -7.49 23.86
C VAL A 130 -2.38 -7.28 23.80
N MET A 131 -3.01 -7.72 22.71
CA MET A 131 -4.46 -7.65 22.50
C MET A 131 -4.96 -8.93 21.81
N PRO A 132 -5.15 -10.02 22.58
CA PRO A 132 -5.53 -11.32 22.01
C PRO A 132 -6.92 -11.32 21.35
N SER A 133 -7.80 -10.38 21.74
CA SER A 133 -9.18 -10.29 21.25
C SER A 133 -9.31 -10.05 19.74
N ILE A 134 -8.26 -9.53 19.09
CA ILE A 134 -8.27 -9.23 17.65
C ILE A 134 -7.47 -10.24 16.82
N GLU A 135 -6.92 -11.28 17.44
CA GLU A 135 -6.26 -12.36 16.71
C GLU A 135 -7.23 -13.04 15.73
N ASN A 136 -6.69 -13.49 14.59
CA ASN A 136 -7.42 -14.22 13.56
C ASN A 136 -8.65 -13.50 13.00
N THR A 137 -8.73 -12.18 13.19
CA THR A 137 -9.75 -11.30 12.63
C THR A 137 -9.13 -10.45 11.53
N ASP A 138 -9.85 -10.30 10.43
CA ASP A 138 -9.45 -9.41 9.33
C ASP A 138 -9.93 -8.00 9.67
N ILE A 139 -9.00 -7.07 9.82
CA ILE A 139 -9.30 -5.65 10.04
C ILE A 139 -9.07 -4.93 8.72
N VAL A 140 -10.15 -4.51 8.07
CA VAL A 140 -10.09 -3.81 6.79
C VAL A 140 -9.99 -2.31 7.05
N CYS A 141 -8.91 -1.70 6.55
CA CYS A 141 -8.68 -0.27 6.61
C CYS A 141 -8.74 0.36 5.23
N ASN A 142 -9.52 1.43 5.07
CA ASN A 142 -9.62 2.19 3.82
C ASN A 142 -8.70 3.40 3.86
N LYS A 143 -8.13 3.74 2.70
CA LYS A 143 -7.30 4.94 2.52
C LYS A 143 -8.11 6.19 2.89
N LYS A 144 -7.48 7.11 3.62
CA LYS A 144 -8.05 8.41 4.01
C LYS A 144 -7.52 9.57 3.18
#